data_AF-A0A537H0Q2-F1
#
_entry.id   AF-A0A537H0Q2-F1
#
_cell.length_a   1.000
_cell.length_b   1.000
_cell.length_c   1.000
_cell.angle_alpha   90.00
_cell.angle_beta   90.00
_cell.angle_gamma   90.00
#
_symmetry.space_group_name_H-M   'P 1'
#
loop_
_entity.id
_entity.type
_entity.pdbx_description
1 polymer ?
#
loop_
_entity_poly.entity_id
_entity_poly.type
_entity_poly.pdbx_seq_one_letter_code
_entity_poly.pdbx_strand_id
1 'polypeptide(L)'
;MLAVKAVWQYYIPTQDVLRLLELFRRMINDAIRIALAYDATTLRRVSLLAYNELAPYDSPSYFKLCAISRAAGILAARKKSIRRGFITRTVYAFRQQLVSCYGFKIENGYLHIPVSRGKHFSIPLTSHTLEIISQPGIKVRFFTLTRNRLSLCIARDTPRIECRSTIGVDRNLRNLTVGNDTQTHQYDLSKCVRIAKTTVLIVASFTRNDDRIRTAIASMYGQRRTSRTGHLLHNATKTIFAVAVQRRTAIVLENIEGIRSLYRRGNGQGRKYRGRMNGWS
;
A
#
# COMPACT_ATOMS: atom_id res chain seq x y z
N MET A 1 -10.85 -13.57 10.27
CA MET A 1 -10.91 -12.12 10.52
C MET A 1 -9.82 -11.45 9.69
N LEU A 2 -10.14 -10.43 8.87
CA LEU A 2 -9.15 -9.78 8.00
C LEU A 2 -8.16 -8.97 8.84
N ALA A 3 -6.87 -9.06 8.54
CA ALA A 3 -5.86 -8.13 9.04
C ALA A 3 -6.04 -6.78 8.32
N VAL A 4 -7.00 -5.98 8.78
CA VAL A 4 -7.22 -4.62 8.29
C VAL A 4 -6.06 -3.75 8.79
N LYS A 5 -5.08 -3.50 7.91
CA LYS A 5 -3.95 -2.61 8.23
C LYS A 5 -4.36 -1.13 8.28
N ALA A 6 -5.44 -0.79 7.58
CA ALA A 6 -6.01 0.55 7.57
C ALA A 6 -7.49 0.50 7.18
N VAL A 7 -8.29 1.37 7.79
CA VAL A 7 -9.67 1.66 7.39
C VAL A 7 -9.71 3.05 6.78
N TRP A 8 -10.53 3.27 5.76
CA TRP A 8 -10.64 4.56 5.12
C TRP A 8 -12.10 4.93 4.84
N GLN A 9 -12.36 6.23 4.80
CA GLN A 9 -13.65 6.81 4.46
C GLN A 9 -13.47 8.11 3.67
N TYR A 10 -14.52 8.52 2.98
CA TYR A 10 -14.61 9.89 2.48
C TYR A 10 -14.94 10.87 3.60
N TYR A 11 -14.53 12.12 3.43
CA TYR A 11 -14.94 13.22 4.30
C TYR A 11 -15.00 14.50 3.47
N ILE A 12 -15.72 15.49 3.98
CA ILE A 12 -15.84 16.82 3.37
C ILE A 12 -14.80 17.73 4.03
N PRO A 13 -13.80 18.23 3.28
CA PRO A 13 -12.78 19.11 3.85
C PRO A 13 -13.35 20.52 4.05
N THR A 14 -12.95 21.18 5.14
CA THR A 14 -13.12 22.63 5.28
C THR A 14 -11.97 23.37 4.62
N GLN A 15 -12.14 24.68 4.39
CA GLN A 15 -11.09 25.51 3.83
C GLN A 15 -9.80 25.50 4.67
N ASP A 16 -9.94 25.45 5.99
CA ASP A 16 -8.79 25.39 6.90
C ASP A 16 -8.04 24.05 6.81
N VAL A 17 -8.75 22.94 6.61
CA VAL A 17 -8.11 21.64 6.34
C VAL A 17 -7.38 21.67 5.01
N LEU A 18 -7.97 22.24 3.95
CA LEU A 18 -7.29 22.35 2.65
C LEU A 18 -6.01 23.20 2.75
N ARG A 19 -6.05 24.30 3.50
CA ARG A 19 -4.88 25.12 3.82
C ARG A 19 -3.82 24.33 4.57
N LEU A 20 -4.21 23.55 5.59
CA LEU A 20 -3.29 22.69 6.34
C LEU A 20 -2.63 21.63 5.45
N LEU A 21 -3.39 20.99 4.55
CA LEU A 21 -2.83 19.99 3.61
C LEU A 21 -1.79 20.62 2.66
N GLU A 22 -2.03 21.85 2.20
CA GLU A 22 -1.10 22.60 1.38
C GLU A 22 0.14 23.05 2.18
N LEU A 23 -0.06 23.53 3.41
CA LEU A 23 1.00 23.91 4.34
C LEU A 23 1.91 22.70 4.62
N PHE A 24 1.35 21.53 4.91
CA PHE A 24 2.10 20.30 5.10
C PHE A 24 2.88 19.87 3.85
N ARG A 25 2.28 20.01 2.65
CA ARG A 25 2.99 19.76 1.39
C ARG A 25 4.19 20.68 1.20
N ARG A 26 4.07 21.96 1.56
CA ARG A 26 5.18 22.93 1.52
C ARG A 26 6.28 22.56 2.50
N MET A 27 5.93 22.24 3.75
CA MET A 27 6.90 21.75 4.76
C MET A 27 7.69 20.53 4.26
N ILE A 28 7.03 19.56 3.63
CA ILE A 28 7.74 18.40 3.05
C ILE A 28 8.72 18.84 1.97
N ASN A 29 8.30 19.73 1.05
CA ASN A 29 9.13 20.18 -0.05
C ASN A 29 10.32 21.02 0.42
N ASP A 30 10.17 21.81 1.47
CA ASP A 30 11.25 22.58 2.08
C ASP A 30 12.25 21.65 2.75
N ALA A 31 11.76 20.68 3.55
CA ALA A 31 12.62 19.65 4.13
C ALA A 31 13.38 18.84 3.07
N ILE A 32 12.74 18.53 1.93
CA ILE A 32 13.42 17.89 0.79
C ILE A 32 14.50 18.81 0.21
N ARG A 33 14.20 20.09 -0.04
CA ARG A 33 15.17 21.06 -0.58
C ARG A 33 16.39 21.21 0.32
N ILE A 34 16.18 21.39 1.62
CA ILE A 34 17.24 21.48 2.62
C ILE A 34 18.07 20.18 2.61
N ALA A 35 17.41 19.02 2.67
CA ALA A 35 18.11 17.75 2.68
C ALA A 35 18.95 17.51 1.41
N LEU A 36 18.48 17.94 0.25
CA LEU A 36 19.23 17.86 -1.00
C LEU A 36 20.46 18.78 -1.02
N ALA A 37 20.35 19.98 -0.45
CA ALA A 37 21.47 20.92 -0.36
C ALA A 37 22.63 20.37 0.50
N TYR A 38 22.32 19.57 1.52
CA TYR A 38 23.30 19.00 2.47
C TYR A 38 23.58 17.50 2.29
N ASP A 39 23.13 16.90 1.16
CA ASP A 39 23.15 15.46 0.86
C ASP A 39 22.69 14.56 2.03
N ALA A 40 21.64 14.99 2.73
CA ALA A 40 21.08 14.28 3.86
C ALA A 40 19.95 13.33 3.41
N THR A 41 20.00 12.07 3.85
CA THR A 41 18.96 11.07 3.55
C THR A 41 18.40 10.34 4.76
N THR A 42 19.02 10.50 5.94
CA THR A 42 18.57 9.86 7.19
C THR A 42 17.62 10.77 7.95
N LEU A 43 16.63 10.18 8.63
CA LEU A 43 15.64 10.94 9.41
C LEU A 43 16.30 11.89 10.42
N ARG A 44 17.28 11.39 11.18
CA ARG A 44 18.00 12.17 12.18
C ARG A 44 18.67 13.41 11.58
N ARG A 45 19.41 13.23 10.47
CA ARG A 45 20.14 14.34 9.83
C ARG A 45 19.21 15.35 9.19
N VAL A 46 18.16 14.90 8.50
CA VAL A 46 17.14 15.80 7.92
C VAL A 46 16.41 16.56 9.04
N SER A 47 16.13 15.92 10.17
CA SER A 47 15.49 16.58 11.30
C SER A 47 16.35 17.70 11.89
N LEU A 48 17.65 17.46 12.10
CA LEU A 48 18.57 18.48 12.63
C LEU A 48 18.67 19.70 11.72
N LEU A 49 18.69 19.48 10.40
CA LEU A 49 18.83 20.55 9.41
C LEU A 49 17.53 21.31 9.17
N ALA A 50 16.39 20.61 9.08
CA ALA A 50 15.14 21.21 8.62
C ALA A 50 14.22 21.69 9.75
N TYR A 51 14.35 21.19 10.99
CA TYR A 51 13.35 21.46 12.02
C TYR A 51 13.21 22.96 12.35
N ASN A 52 14.33 23.67 12.54
CA ASN A 52 14.32 25.10 12.83
C ASN A 52 13.87 25.93 11.62
N GLU A 53 14.26 25.53 10.41
CA GLU A 53 13.81 26.15 9.15
C GLU A 53 12.30 26.04 8.95
N LEU A 54 11.68 24.98 9.50
CA LEU A 54 10.23 24.82 9.47
C LEU A 54 9.50 25.58 10.59
N ALA A 55 10.20 26.22 11.53
CA ALA A 55 9.59 26.95 12.66
C ALA A 55 8.56 28.04 12.24
N PRO A 56 8.78 28.83 11.16
CA PRO A 56 7.85 29.88 10.74
C PRO A 56 6.48 29.37 10.29
N TYR A 57 6.34 28.08 9.99
CA TYR A 57 5.06 27.50 9.61
C TYR A 57 4.08 27.50 10.79
N ASP A 58 2.91 28.12 10.60
CA ASP A 58 1.79 28.09 11.54
C ASP A 58 1.12 26.70 11.52
N SER A 59 1.76 25.76 12.20
CA SER A 59 1.25 24.43 12.43
C SER A 59 1.81 23.87 13.73
N PRO A 60 1.11 22.92 14.37
CA PRO A 60 1.65 22.19 15.51
C PRO A 60 3.03 21.57 15.24
N SER A 61 3.90 21.54 16.24
CA SER A 61 5.29 21.10 16.12
C SER A 61 5.42 19.65 15.65
N TYR A 62 4.51 18.75 16.06
CA TYR A 62 4.52 17.36 15.61
C TYR A 62 4.21 17.20 14.12
N PHE A 63 3.49 18.13 13.47
CA PHE A 63 3.32 18.09 12.02
C PHE A 63 4.62 18.41 11.29
N LYS A 64 5.49 19.26 11.85
CA LYS A 64 6.83 19.52 11.32
C LYS A 64 7.67 18.24 11.34
N LEU A 65 7.66 17.50 12.45
CA LEU A 65 8.32 16.20 12.57
C LEU A 65 7.76 15.17 11.57
N CYS A 66 6.44 15.11 11.40
CA CYS A 66 5.81 14.21 10.42
C CYS A 66 6.18 14.59 8.97
N ALA A 67 6.25 15.89 8.64
CA ALA A 67 6.68 16.37 7.33
C ALA A 67 8.14 15.99 7.04
N ILE A 68 9.04 16.19 8.02
CA ILE A 68 10.45 15.77 7.97
C ILE A 68 10.57 14.25 7.78
N SER A 69 9.80 13.47 8.55
CA SER A 69 9.76 12.01 8.42
C SER A 69 9.34 11.57 7.02
N ARG A 70 8.33 12.25 6.46
CA ARG A 70 7.88 11.99 5.09
C ARG A 70 8.94 12.37 4.05
N ALA A 71 9.61 13.50 4.21
CA ALA A 71 10.71 13.93 3.34
C ALA A 71 11.86 12.94 3.34
N ALA A 72 12.31 12.50 4.52
CA ALA A 72 13.37 11.50 4.67
C ALA A 72 13.00 10.16 3.99
N GLY A 73 11.75 9.70 4.14
CA GLY A 73 11.27 8.49 3.47
C GLY A 73 11.27 8.59 1.94
N ILE A 74 10.88 9.76 1.40
CA ILE A 74 10.93 10.07 -0.03
C ILE A 74 12.38 10.04 -0.56
N LEU A 75 13.32 10.64 0.17
CA LEU A 75 14.75 10.67 -0.18
C LEU A 75 15.41 9.28 -0.09
N ALA A 76 15.07 8.49 0.93
CA ALA A 76 15.55 7.11 1.06
C ALA A 76 15.09 6.23 -0.11
N ALA A 77 13.83 6.40 -0.55
CA ALA A 77 13.32 5.72 -1.75
C ALA A 77 14.08 6.14 -3.01
N ARG A 78 14.39 7.45 -3.16
CA ARG A 78 15.24 7.95 -4.25
C ARG A 78 16.62 7.30 -4.26
N LYS A 79 17.30 7.26 -3.11
CA LYS A 79 18.62 6.63 -2.97
C LYS A 79 18.58 5.15 -3.32
N LYS A 80 17.48 4.45 -3.01
CA LYS A 80 17.25 3.06 -3.41
C LYS A 80 17.08 2.90 -4.93
N SER A 81 16.40 3.82 -5.59
CA SER A 81 16.24 3.81 -7.06
C SER A 81 17.55 4.11 -7.79
N ILE A 82 18.33 5.09 -7.31
CA ILE A 82 19.65 5.41 -7.88
C ILE A 82 20.58 4.19 -7.77
N ARG A 83 20.62 3.51 -6.61
CA ARG A 83 21.37 2.27 -6.42
C ARG A 83 20.97 1.13 -7.36
N ARG A 84 19.75 1.17 -7.91
CA ARG A 84 19.26 0.18 -8.88
C ARG A 84 19.48 0.60 -10.33
N GLY A 85 20.18 1.72 -10.58
CA GLY A 85 20.50 2.22 -11.92
C GLY A 85 19.34 2.93 -12.63
N PHE A 86 18.28 3.33 -11.92
CA PHE A 86 17.18 4.07 -12.53
C PHE A 86 17.53 5.55 -12.70
N ILE A 87 17.23 6.12 -13.87
CA ILE A 87 17.29 7.57 -14.11
C ILE A 87 16.19 8.23 -13.25
N THR A 88 16.57 9.16 -12.37
CA THR A 88 15.63 9.81 -11.44
C THR A 88 15.64 11.32 -11.59
N ARG A 89 14.46 11.94 -11.63
CA ARG A 89 14.28 13.40 -11.60
C ARG A 89 14.46 13.95 -10.18
N THR A 90 14.59 15.27 -10.07
CA THR A 90 14.54 15.98 -8.77
C THR A 90 13.25 15.63 -8.06
N VAL A 91 13.38 15.24 -6.80
CA VAL A 91 12.29 14.67 -6.03
C VAL A 91 11.52 15.77 -5.32
N TYR A 92 10.20 15.66 -5.30
CA TYR A 92 9.31 16.57 -4.60
C TYR A 92 7.99 15.87 -4.24
N ALA A 93 7.29 16.41 -3.25
CA ALA A 93 5.94 16.01 -2.88
C ALA A 93 4.90 16.80 -3.69
N PHE A 94 4.26 16.11 -4.62
CA PHE A 94 3.17 16.67 -5.43
C PHE A 94 1.81 16.64 -4.71
N ARG A 95 1.50 15.53 -4.04
CA ARG A 95 0.16 15.31 -3.46
C ARG A 95 -0.02 16.07 -2.14
N GLN A 96 -1.11 16.81 -2.04
CA GLN A 96 -1.60 17.36 -0.78
C GLN A 96 -2.13 16.24 0.11
N GLN A 97 -1.42 15.99 1.21
CA GLN A 97 -1.78 15.01 2.22
C GLN A 97 -1.22 15.47 3.56
N LEU A 98 -1.88 15.09 4.65
CA LEU A 98 -1.36 15.21 6.00
C LEU A 98 -1.26 13.81 6.58
N VAL A 99 -0.11 13.47 7.15
CA VAL A 99 0.08 12.22 7.89
C VAL A 99 0.53 12.60 9.28
N SER A 100 -0.15 12.07 10.31
CA SER A 100 0.32 12.27 11.68
C SER A 100 0.00 11.09 12.59
N CYS A 101 0.99 10.74 13.41
CA CYS A 101 0.86 9.79 14.51
C CYS A 101 0.66 10.50 15.87
N TYR A 102 0.51 11.83 15.86
CA TYR A 102 0.39 12.65 17.06
C TYR A 102 -0.79 13.61 16.95
N GLY A 103 -1.20 14.16 18.09
CA GLY A 103 -2.16 15.25 18.14
C GLY A 103 -3.50 14.90 17.52
N PHE A 104 -3.98 13.66 17.66
CA PHE A 104 -5.36 13.32 17.30
C PHE A 104 -6.02 12.55 18.43
N LYS A 105 -7.34 12.68 18.51
CA LYS A 105 -8.19 11.94 19.45
C LYS A 105 -9.39 11.39 18.71
N ILE A 106 -9.84 10.21 19.10
CA ILE A 106 -11.08 9.62 18.61
C ILE A 106 -12.02 9.49 19.79
N GLU A 107 -13.06 10.32 19.82
CA GLU A 107 -14.01 10.41 20.92
C GLU A 107 -15.42 10.66 20.35
N ASN A 108 -16.45 10.07 20.96
CA ASN A 108 -17.86 10.27 20.58
C ASN A 108 -18.18 10.08 19.08
N GLY A 109 -17.44 9.21 18.40
CA GLY A 109 -17.63 8.95 16.97
C GLY A 109 -16.92 9.94 16.02
N TYR A 110 -16.11 10.86 16.55
CA TYR A 110 -15.38 11.86 15.77
C TYR A 110 -13.87 11.65 15.87
N LEU A 111 -13.16 11.93 14.78
CA LEU A 111 -11.72 12.16 14.79
C LEU A 111 -11.45 13.66 14.97
N HIS A 112 -10.84 14.02 16.09
CA HIS A 112 -10.40 15.38 16.38
C HIS A 112 -8.96 15.58 15.95
N ILE A 113 -8.72 16.59 15.12
CA ILE A 113 -7.39 17.01 14.71
C ILE A 113 -7.19 18.51 14.92
N PRO A 114 -5.98 18.96 15.24
CA PRO A 114 -5.61 20.37 15.31
C PRO A 114 -5.34 20.88 13.91
N VAL A 115 -5.83 22.08 13.63
CA VAL A 115 -5.66 22.73 12.34
C VAL A 115 -4.70 23.91 12.44
N SER A 116 -4.84 24.70 13.49
CA SER A 116 -3.92 25.78 13.87
C SER A 116 -3.86 25.91 15.39
N ARG A 117 -3.08 26.86 15.92
CA ARG A 117 -3.04 27.11 17.37
C ARG A 117 -4.47 27.34 17.91
N GLY A 118 -4.87 26.54 18.89
CA GLY A 118 -6.19 26.58 19.55
C GLY A 118 -7.37 26.08 18.70
N LYS A 119 -7.22 25.85 17.39
CA LYS A 119 -8.31 25.43 16.51
C LYS A 119 -8.25 23.94 16.22
N HIS A 120 -9.38 23.28 16.44
CA HIS A 120 -9.58 21.87 16.17
C HIS A 120 -10.65 21.67 15.11
N PHE A 121 -10.51 20.60 14.34
CA PHE A 121 -11.47 20.14 13.37
C PHE A 121 -11.87 18.71 13.70
N SER A 122 -13.17 18.46 13.68
CA SER A 122 -13.76 17.18 14.02
C SER A 122 -14.32 16.54 12.76
N ILE A 123 -13.89 15.32 12.45
CA ILE A 123 -14.37 14.55 11.30
C ILE A 123 -15.29 13.45 11.81
N PRO A 124 -16.58 13.44 11.44
CA PRO A 124 -17.48 12.34 11.80
C PRO A 124 -16.99 11.04 11.16
N LEU A 125 -16.88 9.98 11.95
CA LEU A 125 -16.52 8.65 11.47
C LEU A 125 -17.76 7.88 11.03
N THR A 126 -17.68 7.17 9.91
CA THR A 126 -18.78 6.34 9.43
C THR A 126 -19.01 5.14 10.35
N SER A 127 -20.22 4.57 10.34
CA SER A 127 -20.54 3.34 11.10
C SER A 127 -19.56 2.22 10.81
N HIS A 128 -19.15 2.04 9.54
CA HIS A 128 -18.15 1.05 9.15
C HIS A 128 -16.78 1.31 9.79
N THR A 129 -16.32 2.56 9.79
CA THR A 129 -15.06 2.94 10.43
C THR A 129 -15.11 2.68 11.92
N LEU A 130 -16.22 3.06 12.57
CA LEU A 130 -16.42 2.87 14.01
C LEU A 130 -16.46 1.39 14.39
N GLU A 131 -17.18 0.56 13.64
CA GLU A 131 -17.23 -0.88 13.86
C GLU A 131 -15.83 -1.52 13.82
N ILE A 132 -14.99 -1.10 12.87
CA ILE A 132 -13.62 -1.61 12.75
C ILE A 132 -12.74 -1.15 13.92
N ILE A 133 -12.74 0.15 14.25
CA ILE A 133 -11.84 0.65 15.31
C ILE A 133 -12.29 0.25 16.72
N SER A 134 -13.55 -0.12 16.89
CA SER A 134 -14.11 -0.56 18.18
C SER A 134 -13.86 -2.04 18.48
N GLN A 135 -13.28 -2.81 17.55
CA GLN A 135 -12.99 -4.21 17.82
C GLN A 135 -11.94 -4.35 18.94
N PRO A 136 -12.07 -5.38 19.81
CA PRO A 136 -11.07 -5.65 20.83
C PRO A 136 -9.66 -5.86 20.24
N GLY A 137 -8.65 -5.31 20.90
CA GLY A 137 -7.24 -5.45 20.50
C GLY A 137 -6.82 -4.59 19.30
N ILE A 138 -7.67 -3.63 18.88
CA ILE A 138 -7.36 -2.67 17.82
C ILE A 138 -6.93 -1.32 18.42
N LYS A 139 -5.83 -0.76 17.92
CA LYS A 139 -5.33 0.58 18.25
C LYS A 139 -5.05 1.37 16.99
N VAL A 140 -5.64 2.56 16.87
CA VAL A 140 -5.32 3.52 15.80
C VAL A 140 -3.96 4.15 16.10
N ARG A 141 -3.01 4.04 15.17
CA ARG A 141 -1.63 4.51 15.36
C ARG A 141 -1.35 5.86 14.71
N PHE A 142 -1.94 6.09 13.55
CA PHE A 142 -1.81 7.34 12.82
C PHE A 142 -2.95 7.49 11.83
N PHE A 143 -3.19 8.72 11.43
CA PHE A 143 -4.14 9.04 10.37
C PHE A 143 -3.42 9.61 9.15
N THR A 144 -4.05 9.46 8.00
CA THR A 144 -3.69 10.14 6.76
C THR A 144 -4.93 10.85 6.23
N LEU A 145 -4.82 12.15 5.99
CA LEU A 145 -5.82 12.95 5.31
C LEU A 145 -5.32 13.33 3.93
N THR A 146 -6.17 13.17 2.92
CA THR A 146 -6.02 13.78 1.61
C THR A 146 -7.15 14.80 1.41
N ARG A 147 -7.27 15.40 0.22
CA ARG A 147 -8.35 16.35 -0.07
C ARG A 147 -9.76 15.82 0.19
N ASN A 148 -9.99 14.51 0.08
CA ASN A 148 -11.33 13.94 0.21
C ASN A 148 -11.38 12.61 0.96
N ARG A 149 -10.24 12.07 1.41
CA ARG A 149 -10.18 10.78 2.11
C ARG A 149 -9.48 10.90 3.46
N LEU A 150 -10.08 10.26 4.44
CA LEU A 150 -9.49 9.94 5.73
C LEU A 150 -9.11 8.46 5.71
N SER A 151 -7.88 8.15 6.09
CA SER A 151 -7.41 6.79 6.32
C SER A 151 -6.83 6.69 7.73
N LEU A 152 -7.33 5.76 8.52
CA LEU A 152 -6.82 5.43 9.85
C LEU A 152 -6.01 4.15 9.75
N CYS A 153 -4.74 4.21 10.13
CA CYS A 153 -3.87 3.03 10.17
C CYS A 153 -3.96 2.37 11.54
N ILE A 154 -4.18 1.07 11.52
CA ILE A 154 -4.58 0.30 12.68
C ILE A 154 -3.51 -0.74 12.99
N ALA A 155 -3.11 -0.79 14.25
CA ALA A 155 -2.40 -1.93 14.82
C ALA A 155 -3.42 -2.87 15.47
N ARG A 156 -3.31 -4.15 15.16
CA ARG A 156 -4.12 -5.20 15.74
C ARG A 156 -3.22 -6.24 16.38
N ASP A 157 -3.50 -6.59 17.62
CA ASP A 157 -2.85 -7.71 18.27
C ASP A 157 -3.36 -9.01 17.64
N THR A 158 -2.45 -9.79 17.06
CA THR A 158 -2.78 -11.06 16.42
C THR A 158 -2.70 -12.20 17.44
N PRO A 159 -3.77 -12.95 17.68
CA PRO A 159 -3.73 -14.09 18.59
C PRO A 159 -2.76 -15.14 18.04
N ARG A 160 -1.92 -15.69 18.92
CA ARG A 160 -1.11 -16.87 18.59
C ARG A 160 -2.05 -18.08 18.56
N ILE A 161 -2.02 -18.82 17.47
CA ILE A 161 -2.79 -20.05 17.31
C ILE A 161 -1.80 -21.21 17.37
N GLU A 162 -1.93 -22.06 18.38
CA GLU A 162 -1.20 -23.32 18.44
C GLU A 162 -1.75 -24.27 17.39
N CYS A 163 -0.91 -24.63 16.42
CA CYS A 163 -1.26 -25.53 15.34
C CYS A 163 -1.01 -26.99 15.74
N ARG A 164 -1.94 -27.88 15.40
CA ARG A 164 -1.88 -29.32 15.74
C ARG A 164 -1.45 -30.20 14.58
N SER A 165 -1.52 -29.69 13.35
CA SER A 165 -1.12 -30.41 12.15
C SER A 165 -0.75 -29.43 11.04
N THR A 166 -0.31 -29.93 9.90
CA THR A 166 0.12 -29.15 8.73
C THR A 166 -0.76 -29.44 7.52
N ILE A 167 -0.88 -28.44 6.65
CA ILE A 167 -1.42 -28.58 5.30
C ILE A 167 -0.44 -27.96 4.31
N GLY A 168 -0.14 -28.69 3.24
CA GLY A 168 0.63 -28.18 2.12
C GLY A 168 -0.28 -27.43 1.16
N VAL A 169 0.24 -26.33 0.60
CA VAL A 169 -0.42 -25.62 -0.49
C VAL A 169 0.49 -25.61 -1.71
N ASP A 170 0.04 -26.27 -2.76
CA ASP A 170 0.67 -26.28 -4.07
C ASP A 170 0.02 -25.25 -5.00
N ARG A 171 0.86 -24.44 -5.66
CA ARG A 171 0.43 -23.30 -6.47
C ARG A 171 0.65 -23.61 -7.93
N ASN A 172 -0.45 -23.81 -8.65
CA ASN A 172 -0.41 -23.98 -10.10
C ASN A 172 -0.98 -22.76 -10.82
N LEU A 173 -0.79 -22.75 -12.14
CA LEU A 173 -1.31 -21.69 -13.01
C LEU A 173 -2.81 -21.51 -12.90
N ARG A 174 -3.53 -22.62 -12.85
CA ARG A 174 -4.99 -22.66 -12.96
C ARG A 174 -5.67 -23.11 -11.68
N ASN A 175 -4.93 -23.49 -10.66
CA ASN A 175 -5.52 -23.93 -9.41
C ASN A 175 -4.58 -23.68 -8.24
N LEU A 176 -5.17 -23.70 -7.06
CA LEU A 176 -4.47 -23.76 -5.79
C LEU A 176 -4.91 -25.06 -5.13
N THR A 177 -3.98 -25.99 -4.94
CA THR A 177 -4.27 -27.29 -4.34
C THR A 177 -3.82 -27.26 -2.89
N VAL A 178 -4.69 -27.65 -1.97
CA VAL A 178 -4.42 -27.67 -0.54
C VAL A 178 -4.68 -29.07 -0.03
N GLY A 179 -3.73 -29.67 0.66
CA GLY A 179 -3.93 -31.01 1.19
C GLY A 179 -2.89 -31.44 2.20
N ASN A 180 -3.17 -32.60 2.80
CA ASN A 180 -2.29 -33.38 3.65
C ASN A 180 -2.48 -34.87 3.30
N ASP A 181 -1.94 -35.76 4.11
CA ASP A 181 -1.99 -37.21 3.87
C ASP A 181 -3.42 -37.80 3.82
N THR A 182 -4.41 -37.06 4.33
CA THR A 182 -5.79 -37.55 4.48
C THR A 182 -6.77 -36.92 3.49
N GLN A 183 -6.55 -35.67 3.08
CA GLN A 183 -7.52 -34.92 2.30
C GLN A 183 -6.85 -33.91 1.38
N THR A 184 -7.34 -33.83 0.15
CA THR A 184 -6.90 -32.87 -0.86
C THR A 184 -8.09 -32.10 -1.40
N HIS A 185 -7.94 -30.78 -1.49
CA HIS A 185 -8.93 -29.86 -2.04
C HIS A 185 -8.29 -28.97 -3.09
N GLN A 186 -8.96 -28.85 -4.23
CA GLN A 186 -8.51 -28.01 -5.34
C GLN A 186 -9.41 -26.79 -5.49
N TYR A 187 -8.81 -25.60 -5.52
CA TYR A 187 -9.49 -24.34 -5.79
C TYR A 187 -9.21 -23.92 -7.23
N ASP A 188 -10.25 -23.83 -8.06
CA ASP A 188 -10.09 -23.38 -9.46
C ASP A 188 -9.78 -21.89 -9.55
N LEU A 189 -8.66 -21.57 -10.22
CA LEU A 189 -8.19 -20.24 -10.54
C LEU A 189 -8.07 -20.02 -12.06
N SER A 190 -8.64 -20.90 -12.89
CA SER A 190 -8.63 -20.81 -14.35
C SER A 190 -9.17 -19.46 -14.85
N LYS A 191 -10.12 -18.87 -14.13
CA LYS A 191 -10.65 -17.53 -14.40
C LYS A 191 -9.57 -16.44 -14.32
N CYS A 192 -8.61 -16.54 -13.39
CA CYS A 192 -7.48 -15.60 -13.30
C CYS A 192 -6.62 -15.66 -14.56
N VAL A 193 -6.32 -16.87 -15.05
CA VAL A 193 -5.57 -17.08 -16.29
C VAL A 193 -6.30 -16.51 -17.50
N ARG A 194 -7.62 -16.74 -17.60
CA ARG A 194 -8.46 -16.17 -18.65
C ARG A 194 -8.41 -14.64 -18.63
N ILE A 195 -8.59 -14.02 -17.47
CA ILE A 195 -8.53 -12.56 -17.32
C ILE A 195 -7.17 -12.01 -17.79
N ALA A 196 -6.07 -12.65 -17.36
CA ALA A 196 -4.73 -12.24 -17.77
C ALA A 196 -4.54 -12.36 -19.29
N LYS A 197 -4.94 -13.49 -19.88
CA LYS A 197 -4.84 -13.73 -21.34
C LYS A 197 -5.66 -12.72 -22.14
N THR A 198 -6.92 -12.49 -21.76
CA THR A 198 -7.79 -11.50 -22.41
C THR A 198 -7.19 -10.09 -22.32
N THR A 199 -6.62 -9.72 -21.18
CA THR A 199 -5.96 -8.42 -21.01
C THR A 199 -4.80 -8.26 -21.99
N VAL A 200 -3.95 -9.29 -22.14
CA VAL A 200 -2.83 -9.27 -23.10
C VAL A 200 -3.33 -9.13 -24.53
N LEU A 201 -4.37 -9.87 -24.92
CA LEU A 201 -4.96 -9.79 -26.26
C LEU A 201 -5.53 -8.40 -26.56
N ILE A 202 -6.27 -7.82 -25.60
CA ILE A 202 -6.84 -6.47 -25.73
C ILE A 202 -5.72 -5.44 -25.86
N VAL A 203 -4.68 -5.49 -25.01
CA VAL A 203 -3.56 -4.54 -25.11
C VAL A 203 -2.82 -4.71 -26.44
N ALA A 204 -2.68 -5.93 -26.94
CA ALA A 204 -2.02 -6.22 -28.22
C ALA A 204 -2.84 -5.78 -29.45
N SER A 205 -4.18 -5.70 -29.36
CA SER A 205 -5.01 -5.26 -30.48
C SER A 205 -4.93 -3.74 -30.75
N PHE A 206 -4.38 -2.96 -29.81
CA PHE A 206 -4.14 -1.53 -30.03
C PHE A 206 -2.83 -1.31 -30.81
N THR A 207 -2.96 -1.08 -32.12
CA THR A 207 -1.83 -0.92 -33.06
C THR A 207 -1.42 0.53 -33.33
N ARG A 208 -2.11 1.52 -32.75
CA ARG A 208 -1.82 2.95 -32.96
C ARG A 208 -0.37 3.27 -32.60
N ASN A 209 0.35 3.97 -33.49
CA ASN A 209 1.73 4.42 -33.27
C ASN A 209 1.81 5.66 -32.37
N ASP A 210 1.18 5.62 -31.20
CA ASP A 210 1.24 6.67 -30.17
C ASP A 210 1.52 6.02 -28.81
N ASP A 211 2.77 6.16 -28.35
CA ASP A 211 3.23 5.52 -27.12
C ASP A 211 2.55 6.07 -25.86
N ARG A 212 2.13 7.33 -25.87
CA ARG A 212 1.41 7.94 -24.73
C ARG A 212 0.05 7.27 -24.57
N ILE A 213 -0.69 7.13 -25.66
CA ILE A 213 -2.01 6.49 -25.67
C ILE A 213 -1.89 5.00 -25.35
N ARG A 214 -0.93 4.29 -25.96
CA ARG A 214 -0.67 2.88 -25.67
C ARG A 214 -0.37 2.65 -24.20
N THR A 215 0.47 3.49 -23.61
CA THR A 215 0.82 3.40 -22.18
C THR A 215 -0.40 3.64 -21.28
N ALA A 216 -1.23 4.63 -21.61
CA ALA A 216 -2.47 4.91 -20.87
C ALA A 216 -3.44 3.71 -20.91
N ILE A 217 -3.64 3.12 -22.09
CA ILE A 217 -4.50 1.95 -22.29
C ILE A 217 -3.94 0.72 -21.56
N ALA A 218 -2.64 0.43 -21.71
CA ALA A 218 -1.99 -0.68 -21.03
C ALA A 218 -2.09 -0.55 -19.50
N SER A 219 -1.95 0.68 -18.98
CA SER A 219 -2.14 0.97 -17.57
C SER A 219 -3.59 0.71 -17.11
N MET A 220 -4.58 1.24 -17.84
CA MET A 220 -6.00 1.04 -17.54
C MET A 220 -6.37 -0.45 -17.49
N TYR A 221 -6.01 -1.21 -18.52
CA TYR A 221 -6.29 -2.65 -18.59
C TYR A 221 -5.46 -3.46 -17.58
N GLY A 222 -4.23 -3.02 -17.29
CA GLY A 222 -3.40 -3.57 -16.23
C GLY A 222 -4.04 -3.43 -14.85
N GLN A 223 -4.57 -2.26 -14.51
CA GLN A 223 -5.30 -2.02 -13.25
C GLN A 223 -6.57 -2.88 -13.15
N ARG A 224 -7.33 -2.98 -14.24
CA ARG A 224 -8.52 -3.84 -14.33
C ARG A 224 -8.17 -5.30 -14.11
N ARG A 225 -7.10 -5.80 -14.74
CA ARG A 225 -6.58 -7.16 -14.54
C ARG A 225 -6.26 -7.41 -13.08
N THR A 226 -5.40 -6.59 -12.49
CA THR A 226 -4.94 -6.72 -11.10
C THR A 226 -6.11 -6.71 -10.11
N SER A 227 -7.08 -5.81 -10.29
CA SER A 227 -8.25 -5.73 -9.41
C SER A 227 -9.10 -7.00 -9.47
N ARG A 228 -9.35 -7.51 -10.69
CA ARG A 228 -10.17 -8.72 -10.88
C ARG A 228 -9.47 -9.99 -10.41
N THR A 229 -8.19 -10.16 -10.72
CA THR A 229 -7.42 -11.33 -10.27
C THR A 229 -7.20 -11.28 -8.76
N GLY A 230 -6.93 -10.10 -8.21
CA GLY A 230 -6.79 -9.88 -6.77
C GLY A 230 -8.03 -10.31 -5.99
N HIS A 231 -9.23 -9.96 -6.47
CA HIS A 231 -10.48 -10.41 -5.84
C HIS A 231 -10.64 -11.94 -5.82
N LEU A 232 -10.35 -12.61 -6.94
CA LEU A 232 -10.45 -14.08 -7.04
C LEU A 232 -9.45 -14.78 -6.12
N LEU A 233 -8.19 -14.33 -6.13
CA LEU A 233 -7.13 -14.85 -5.26
C LEU A 233 -7.46 -14.59 -3.79
N HIS A 234 -8.01 -13.42 -3.47
CA HIS A 234 -8.43 -13.08 -2.11
C HIS A 234 -9.50 -14.03 -1.59
N ASN A 235 -10.51 -14.32 -2.41
CA ASN A 235 -11.59 -15.23 -1.99
C ASN A 235 -11.08 -16.65 -1.75
N ALA A 236 -10.28 -17.20 -2.67
CA ALA A 236 -9.70 -18.54 -2.51
C ALA A 236 -8.82 -18.63 -1.26
N THR A 237 -7.89 -17.68 -1.08
CA THR A 237 -7.01 -17.65 0.09
C THR A 237 -7.78 -17.46 1.40
N LYS A 238 -8.80 -16.60 1.41
CA LYS A 238 -9.66 -16.39 2.59
C LYS A 238 -10.37 -17.68 3.01
N THR A 239 -10.89 -18.45 2.07
CA THR A 239 -11.51 -19.75 2.37
C THR A 239 -10.51 -20.74 2.96
N ILE A 240 -9.32 -20.85 2.36
CA ILE A 240 -8.25 -21.72 2.86
C ILE A 240 -7.85 -21.35 4.29
N PHE A 241 -7.63 -20.05 4.54
CA PHE A 241 -7.29 -19.56 5.87
C PHE A 241 -8.41 -19.80 6.89
N ALA A 242 -9.68 -19.65 6.50
CA ALA A 242 -10.79 -19.93 7.40
C ALA A 242 -10.80 -21.40 7.86
N VAL A 243 -10.60 -22.33 6.94
CA VAL A 243 -10.50 -23.77 7.24
C VAL A 243 -9.27 -24.07 8.10
N ALA A 244 -8.11 -23.48 7.78
CA ALA A 244 -6.88 -23.70 8.53
C ALA A 244 -7.00 -23.21 9.99
N VAL A 245 -7.62 -22.05 10.20
CA VAL A 245 -7.88 -21.52 11.55
C VAL A 245 -8.84 -22.42 12.32
N GLN A 246 -9.95 -22.85 11.68
CA GLN A 246 -10.93 -23.73 12.31
C GLN A 246 -10.31 -25.07 12.75
N ARG A 247 -9.47 -25.66 11.89
CA ARG A 247 -8.82 -26.95 12.14
C ARG A 247 -7.50 -26.82 12.92
N ARG A 248 -7.06 -25.60 13.24
CA ARG A 248 -5.75 -25.30 13.84
C ARG A 248 -4.60 -25.95 13.07
N THR A 249 -4.58 -25.80 11.75
CA THR A 249 -3.51 -26.32 10.91
C THR A 249 -2.55 -25.23 10.48
N ALA A 250 -1.25 -25.55 10.47
CA ALA A 250 -0.22 -24.70 9.92
C ALA A 250 -0.20 -24.83 8.39
N ILE A 251 -0.09 -23.70 7.70
CA ILE A 251 -0.02 -23.65 6.23
C ILE A 251 1.45 -23.69 5.82
N VAL A 252 1.82 -24.67 5.01
CA VAL A 252 3.16 -24.83 4.44
C VAL A 252 3.13 -24.43 2.97
N LEU A 253 4.04 -23.53 2.59
CA LEU A 253 4.20 -23.05 1.21
C LEU A 253 5.60 -23.39 0.70
N GLU A 254 5.68 -23.73 -0.58
CA GLU A 254 6.95 -23.79 -1.31
C GLU A 254 7.63 -22.41 -1.44
N ASN A 255 8.97 -22.41 -1.31
CA ASN A 255 9.79 -21.23 -1.57
C ASN A 255 10.05 -21.07 -3.07
N ILE A 256 9.45 -20.04 -3.68
CA ILE A 256 9.60 -19.71 -5.11
C ILE A 256 10.38 -18.42 -5.33
N GLU A 257 11.17 -17.99 -4.35
CA GLU A 257 12.02 -16.83 -4.53
C GLU A 257 12.94 -17.01 -5.76
N GLY A 258 13.02 -15.97 -6.59
CA GLY A 258 13.84 -16.02 -7.81
C GLY A 258 13.24 -16.83 -8.97
N ILE A 259 12.06 -17.45 -8.86
CA ILE A 259 11.51 -18.27 -9.96
C ILE A 259 11.40 -17.49 -11.29
N ARG A 260 11.18 -16.18 -11.24
CA ARG A 260 11.11 -15.33 -12.44
C ARG A 260 12.44 -15.09 -13.13
N SER A 261 13.57 -15.15 -12.41
CA SER A 261 14.88 -15.00 -13.07
C SER A 261 15.19 -16.16 -14.01
N LEU A 262 14.55 -17.31 -13.80
CA LEU A 262 14.65 -18.48 -14.68
C LEU A 262 14.04 -18.23 -16.07
N TYR A 263 13.17 -17.22 -16.23
CA TYR A 263 12.41 -16.98 -17.47
C TYR A 263 12.76 -15.64 -18.15
N ARG A 264 14.02 -15.22 -18.06
CA ARG A 264 14.53 -13.95 -18.65
C ARG A 264 14.82 -14.06 -20.15
N ARG A 265 14.93 -12.93 -20.84
CA ARG A 265 15.43 -12.90 -22.23
C ARG A 265 16.90 -13.34 -22.24
N GLY A 266 17.28 -14.21 -23.16
CA GLY A 266 18.66 -14.70 -23.32
C GLY A 266 18.93 -16.10 -22.76
N ASN A 267 17.95 -16.75 -22.14
CA ASN A 267 18.08 -18.10 -21.56
C ASN A 267 17.72 -19.27 -22.52
N GLY A 268 17.73 -19.03 -23.83
CA GLY A 268 17.32 -20.03 -24.85
C GLY A 268 15.81 -20.33 -24.94
N GLN A 269 14.96 -19.78 -24.05
CA GLN A 269 13.53 -20.09 -24.05
C GLN A 269 12.72 -19.18 -25.00
N GLY A 270 11.78 -19.80 -25.71
CA GLY A 270 10.89 -19.14 -26.67
C GLY A 270 10.01 -18.04 -26.06
N ARG A 271 9.64 -17.04 -26.89
CA ARG A 271 8.82 -15.87 -26.48
C ARG A 271 7.48 -16.28 -25.86
N LYS A 272 6.81 -17.30 -26.42
CA LYS A 272 5.52 -17.81 -25.90
C LYS A 272 5.67 -18.39 -24.50
N TYR A 273 6.71 -19.22 -24.27
CA TYR A 273 6.97 -19.83 -22.98
C TYR A 273 7.33 -18.77 -21.93
N ARG A 274 8.26 -17.86 -22.23
CA ARG A 274 8.59 -16.74 -21.33
C ARG A 274 7.40 -15.82 -21.04
N GLY A 275 6.55 -15.55 -22.03
CA GLY A 275 5.34 -14.77 -21.87
C GLY A 275 4.33 -15.45 -20.93
N ARG A 276 4.18 -16.77 -21.06
CA ARG A 276 3.40 -17.58 -20.10
C ARG A 276 4.02 -17.47 -18.71
N MET A 277 5.32 -17.74 -18.59
CA MET A 277 6.03 -17.82 -17.31
C MET A 277 6.33 -16.48 -16.61
N ASN A 278 6.05 -15.34 -17.24
CA ASN A 278 6.17 -14.02 -16.63
C ASN A 278 4.85 -13.26 -16.61
N GLY A 279 3.79 -13.83 -17.19
CA GLY A 279 2.47 -13.19 -17.30
C GLY A 279 1.69 -13.16 -15.99
N TRP A 280 2.22 -13.78 -14.93
CA TRP A 280 1.59 -13.96 -13.63
C TRP A 280 2.05 -12.95 -12.57
N SER A 281 1.16 -12.73 -11.60
CA SER A 281 1.27 -11.75 -10.51
C SER A 281 2.46 -11.96 -9.60
#